data_AF-A0A3C1BXK7-F1
#
_entry.id   AF-A0A3C1BXK7-F1
#
_cell.length_a   1.000
_cell.length_b   1.000
_cell.length_c   1.000
_cell.angle_alpha   90.00
_cell.angle_beta   90.00
_cell.angle_gamma   90.00
#
_symmetry.space_group_name_H-M   'P 1'
#
loop_
_entity.id
_entity.type
_entity.pdbx_description
1 polymer ?
#
loop_
_entity_poly.entity_id
_entity_poly.type
_entity_poly.pdbx_seq_one_letter_code
_entity_poly.pdbx_strand_id
1 'polypeptide(L)'
;QLVAYFVIVWEVPKGAGKIGIINQNTQAGWLPQIGSYKYLLNIIIVALLTFVMYFYLKRSKQGYEIAVVGESERTARYVGINVGKVIVRTMMISGGLCGFAGLLLVGGTDHTITTTIAGGRGFTAVMVAWLAKFNPLVMVLTSLLLVFLSRGASEITTIYGLNHSFGDILTGIILFFIIGSEFFISYRLSFLKQTKKEG
;
A
#
# COMPACT_ATOMS: atom_id res chain seq x y z
N GLN A 1 17.34 -4.97 7.96
CA GLN A 1 18.46 -5.83 8.38
C GLN A 1 18.10 -6.76 9.54
N LEU A 2 17.43 -6.28 10.60
CA LEU A 2 16.93 -7.15 11.69
C LEU A 2 15.97 -8.27 11.23
N VAL A 3 15.04 -7.98 10.33
CA VAL A 3 14.11 -9.00 9.78
C VAL A 3 14.86 -10.08 8.99
N ALA A 4 15.85 -9.69 8.18
CA ALA A 4 16.69 -10.64 7.46
C ALA A 4 17.51 -11.53 8.41
N TYR A 5 18.03 -10.96 9.50
CA TYR A 5 18.72 -11.71 10.55
C TYR A 5 17.79 -12.78 11.18
N PHE A 6 16.57 -12.41 11.56
CA PHE A 6 15.62 -13.37 12.12
C PHE A 6 15.15 -14.44 11.11
N VAL A 7 15.01 -14.08 9.83
CA VAL A 7 14.65 -15.04 8.77
C VAL A 7 15.78 -16.04 8.53
N ILE A 8 17.04 -15.62 8.53
CA ILE A 8 18.22 -16.49 8.38
C ILE A 8 18.34 -17.48 9.56
N VAL A 9 17.99 -17.04 10.78
CA VAL A 9 18.02 -17.90 11.98
C VAL A 9 16.98 -19.02 11.92
N TRP A 10 15.83 -18.77 11.29
CA TRP A 10 14.69 -19.70 11.22
C TRP A 10 14.50 -20.37 9.85
N GLU A 11 15.51 -20.29 8.98
CA GLU A 11 15.47 -20.79 7.61
C GLU A 11 15.59 -22.33 7.54
N VAL A 12 14.66 -23.00 6.84
CA VAL A 12 14.71 -24.44 6.59
C VAL A 12 14.29 -24.71 5.13
N PRO A 13 15.19 -25.23 4.26
CA PRO A 13 16.63 -25.46 4.44
C PRO A 13 17.48 -24.17 4.29
N LYS A 14 18.67 -24.17 4.90
CA LYS A 14 19.58 -23.02 4.97
C LYS A 14 20.12 -22.61 3.59
N GLY A 15 19.97 -21.35 3.21
CA GLY A 15 20.46 -20.75 1.96
C GLY A 15 19.36 -20.45 0.92
N ALA A 16 18.09 -20.74 1.20
CA ALA A 16 16.96 -20.47 0.33
C ALA A 16 16.34 -19.05 0.51
N GLY A 17 16.65 -18.33 1.59
CA GLY A 17 16.01 -17.06 1.97
C GLY A 17 14.52 -17.20 2.30
N LYS A 18 14.05 -18.43 2.55
CA LYS A 18 12.65 -18.78 2.80
C LYS A 18 12.56 -19.63 4.07
N ILE A 19 11.73 -19.19 5.00
CA ILE A 19 11.16 -20.07 6.02
C ILE A 19 10.14 -20.93 5.26
N GLY A 20 10.32 -22.26 5.23
CA GLY A 20 9.40 -23.18 4.54
C GLY A 20 7.92 -22.93 4.90
N ILE A 21 7.01 -23.48 4.07
CA ILE A 21 5.56 -23.27 4.23
C ILE A 21 5.14 -23.55 5.67
N ILE A 22 4.50 -22.59 6.31
CA ILE A 22 4.06 -22.72 7.71
C ILE A 22 3.01 -23.83 7.78
N ASN A 23 3.38 -24.91 8.46
CA ASN A 23 2.53 -26.01 8.85
C ASN A 23 1.70 -26.66 7.72
N GLN A 24 2.39 -27.35 6.82
CA GLN A 24 1.77 -28.15 5.74
C GLN A 24 0.81 -29.25 6.24
N ASN A 25 0.99 -29.75 7.47
CA ASN A 25 0.29 -30.93 7.98
C ASN A 25 -0.93 -30.62 8.86
N THR A 26 -0.96 -29.50 9.60
CA THR A 26 -2.07 -29.18 10.53
C THR A 26 -2.90 -27.96 10.13
N GLN A 27 -2.54 -27.23 9.07
CA GLN A 27 -3.22 -26.00 8.59
C GLN A 27 -3.45 -24.90 9.67
N ALA A 28 -2.85 -25.03 10.85
CA ALA A 28 -2.99 -24.08 11.94
C ALA A 28 -2.16 -22.82 11.63
N GLY A 29 -2.84 -21.67 11.51
CA GLY A 29 -2.26 -20.39 11.12
C GLY A 29 -2.70 -19.91 9.73
N TRP A 30 -3.48 -20.70 9.00
CA TRP A 30 -4.14 -20.26 7.76
C TRP A 30 -5.47 -19.62 8.14
N LEU A 31 -5.82 -18.49 7.52
CA LEU A 31 -7.14 -17.90 7.72
C LEU A 31 -8.22 -18.93 7.34
N PRO A 32 -9.25 -19.15 8.20
CA PRO A 32 -10.26 -20.15 7.95
C PRO A 32 -10.94 -19.90 6.61
N GLN A 33 -10.99 -20.90 5.74
CA GLN A 33 -11.64 -20.77 4.44
C GLN A 33 -13.16 -20.73 4.63
N ILE A 34 -13.82 -19.67 4.17
CA ILE A 34 -15.28 -19.65 4.01
C ILE A 34 -15.58 -20.19 2.60
N GLY A 35 -16.02 -21.43 2.51
CA GLY A 35 -16.41 -22.10 1.26
C GLY A 35 -15.22 -22.56 0.40
N SER A 36 -15.33 -22.47 -0.93
CA SER A 36 -14.32 -22.94 -1.91
C SER A 36 -13.30 -21.88 -2.36
N TYR A 37 -13.36 -20.64 -1.88
CA TYR A 37 -12.52 -19.53 -2.37
C TYR A 37 -11.46 -19.10 -1.35
N LYS A 38 -10.21 -19.55 -1.57
CA LYS A 38 -9.03 -19.35 -0.70
C LYS A 38 -8.70 -17.88 -0.37
N TYR A 39 -9.17 -16.91 -1.16
CA TYR A 39 -8.81 -15.48 -1.02
C TYR A 39 -9.96 -14.57 -0.61
N LEU A 40 -11.19 -15.09 -0.51
CA LEU A 40 -12.40 -14.27 -0.32
C LEU A 40 -12.40 -13.60 1.07
N LEU A 41 -11.92 -14.29 2.10
CA LEU A 41 -11.85 -13.75 3.46
C LEU A 41 -10.82 -12.62 3.59
N ASN A 42 -9.67 -12.73 2.91
CA ASN A 42 -8.70 -11.63 2.84
C ASN A 42 -9.28 -10.39 2.16
N ILE A 43 -10.00 -10.58 1.05
CA ILE A 43 -10.65 -9.47 0.33
C ILE A 43 -11.69 -8.80 1.22
N ILE A 44 -12.50 -9.57 1.96
CA ILE A 44 -13.48 -9.02 2.91
C ILE A 44 -12.79 -8.26 4.04
N ILE A 45 -11.73 -8.80 4.64
CA ILE A 45 -11.02 -8.12 5.74
C ILE A 45 -10.38 -6.83 5.24
N VAL A 46 -9.73 -6.84 4.08
CA VAL A 46 -9.12 -5.63 3.50
C VAL A 46 -10.19 -4.61 3.12
N ALA A 47 -11.32 -5.03 2.55
CA ALA A 47 -12.44 -4.15 2.24
C ALA A 47 -13.03 -3.52 3.51
N LEU A 48 -13.25 -4.32 4.57
CA LEU A 48 -13.71 -3.84 5.86
C LEU A 48 -12.72 -2.84 6.47
N LEU A 49 -11.43 -3.17 6.48
CA LEU A 49 -10.37 -2.32 7.01
C LEU A 49 -10.30 -0.98 6.25
N THR A 50 -10.45 -1.03 4.92
CA THR A 50 -10.47 0.16 4.06
C THR A 50 -11.69 1.02 4.33
N PHE A 51 -12.86 0.41 4.53
CA PHE A 51 -14.09 1.12 4.89
C PHE A 51 -14.01 1.77 6.28
N VAL A 52 -13.47 1.05 7.27
CA VAL A 52 -13.23 1.57 8.62
C VAL A 52 -12.24 2.75 8.56
N MET A 53 -11.16 2.62 7.79
CA MET A 53 -10.20 3.72 7.63
C MET A 53 -10.78 4.92 6.87
N TYR A 54 -11.61 4.69 5.86
CA TYR A 54 -12.33 5.77 5.18
C TYR A 54 -13.21 6.55 6.16
N PHE A 55 -13.97 5.85 7.00
CA PHE A 55 -14.84 6.47 7.99
C PHE A 55 -14.03 7.18 9.08
N TYR A 56 -12.94 6.56 9.54
CA TYR A 56 -12.04 7.14 10.53
C TYR A 56 -11.39 8.43 10.01
N LEU A 57 -10.87 8.46 8.79
CA LEU A 57 -10.29 9.67 8.20
C LEU A 57 -11.34 10.77 7.97
N LYS A 58 -12.54 10.41 7.48
CA LYS A 58 -13.53 11.40 7.03
C LYS A 58 -14.43 11.92 8.15
N ARG A 59 -14.75 11.10 9.16
CA ARG A 59 -15.77 11.43 10.17
C ARG A 59 -15.22 11.56 11.60
N SER A 60 -13.98 11.11 11.87
CA SER A 60 -13.39 11.22 13.21
C SER A 60 -12.72 12.58 13.41
N LYS A 61 -12.83 13.14 14.63
CA LYS A 61 -12.02 14.30 15.07
C LYS A 61 -10.52 14.04 14.90
N GLN A 62 -10.10 12.80 15.12
CA GLN A 62 -8.70 12.40 14.98
C GLN A 62 -8.24 12.47 13.52
N GLY A 63 -9.10 12.10 12.56
CA GLY A 63 -8.81 12.26 11.12
C GLY A 63 -8.62 13.72 10.72
N TYR A 64 -9.45 14.62 11.27
CA TYR A 64 -9.32 16.06 11.05
C TYR A 64 -8.04 16.64 11.63
N GLU A 65 -7.68 16.28 12.88
CA GLU A 65 -6.41 16.70 13.49
C GLU A 65 -5.20 16.27 12.64
N ILE A 66 -5.23 15.06 12.07
CA ILE A 66 -4.18 14.55 11.18
C ILE A 66 -4.11 15.35 9.89
N ALA A 67 -5.25 15.67 9.27
CA ALA A 67 -5.29 16.45 8.04
C ALA A 67 -4.73 17.87 8.24
N VAL A 68 -5.10 18.54 9.34
CA VAL A 68 -4.64 19.90 9.66
C VAL A 68 -3.14 19.91 10.00
N VAL A 69 -2.65 18.92 10.76
CA VAL A 69 -1.22 18.77 11.04
C VAL A 69 -0.43 18.47 9.76
N GLY A 70 -1.01 17.69 8.83
CA GLY A 70 -0.41 17.39 7.54
C GLY A 70 -0.31 18.59 6.59
N GLU A 71 -1.21 19.57 6.71
CA GLU A 71 -1.19 20.79 5.91
C GLU A 71 -0.18 21.82 6.45
N SER A 72 -0.19 22.08 7.76
CA SER A 72 0.85 22.91 8.40
C SER A 72 0.88 22.73 9.91
N GLU A 73 2.05 22.39 10.44
CA GLU A 73 2.27 22.29 11.88
C GLU A 73 2.00 23.62 12.60
N ARG A 74 2.35 24.76 11.97
CA ARG A 74 2.11 26.09 12.53
C ARG A 74 0.61 26.38 12.66
N THR A 75 -0.18 26.01 11.66
CA THR A 75 -1.64 26.19 11.69
C THR A 75 -2.28 25.30 12.75
N ALA A 76 -1.86 24.05 12.85
CA ALA A 76 -2.36 23.13 13.88
C ALA A 76 -2.11 23.66 15.30
N ARG A 77 -0.90 24.20 15.55
CA ARG A 77 -0.54 24.78 16.85
C ARG A 77 -1.33 26.05 17.16
N TYR A 78 -1.64 26.86 16.13
CA TYR A 78 -2.45 28.07 16.27
C TYR A 78 -3.92 27.75 16.66
N VAL A 79 -4.45 26.64 16.17
CA VAL A 79 -5.82 26.16 16.48
C VAL A 79 -5.89 25.42 17.83
N GLY A 80 -4.77 25.32 18.56
CA GLY A 80 -4.71 24.66 19.88
C GLY A 80 -4.60 23.14 19.82
N ILE A 81 -4.26 22.57 18.66
CA ILE A 81 -4.05 21.12 18.50
C ILE A 81 -2.67 20.74 19.04
N ASN A 82 -2.63 19.71 19.89
CA ASN A 82 -1.37 19.18 20.42
C ASN A 82 -0.69 18.26 19.39
N VAL A 83 0.11 18.86 18.51
CA VAL A 83 0.81 18.20 17.39
C VAL A 83 1.56 16.95 17.84
N GLY A 84 2.32 17.01 18.94
CA GLY A 84 3.13 15.88 19.40
C GLY A 84 2.29 14.64 19.74
N LYS A 85 1.12 14.84 20.36
CA LYS A 85 0.20 13.75 20.70
C LYS A 85 -0.46 13.16 19.45
N VAL A 86 -0.74 13.99 18.44
CA VAL A 86 -1.29 13.55 17.15
C VAL A 86 -0.27 12.67 16.44
N ILE A 87 0.98 13.13 16.30
CA ILE A 87 2.06 12.39 15.62
C ILE A 87 2.30 11.01 16.24
N VAL A 88 2.43 10.93 17.57
CA VAL A 88 2.69 9.65 18.26
C VAL A 88 1.52 8.68 18.08
N ARG A 89 0.27 9.18 18.14
CA ARG A 89 -0.91 8.34 17.92
C ARG A 89 -1.00 7.85 16.47
N THR A 90 -0.76 8.69 15.48
CA THR A 90 -0.75 8.26 14.08
C THR A 90 0.34 7.24 13.80
N MET A 91 1.52 7.41 14.38
CA MET A 91 2.62 6.47 14.21
C MET A 91 2.31 5.09 14.82
N MET A 92 1.64 5.05 15.98
CA MET A 92 1.17 3.79 16.55
C MET A 92 0.10 3.12 15.68
N ILE A 93 -0.87 3.88 15.18
CA ILE A 93 -1.95 3.36 14.32
C ILE A 93 -1.39 2.84 12.99
N SER A 94 -0.48 3.57 12.34
CA SER A 94 0.14 3.16 11.08
C SER A 94 1.03 1.91 11.26
N GLY A 95 1.75 1.82 12.38
CA GLY A 95 2.50 0.62 12.75
C GLY A 95 1.60 -0.60 12.92
N GLY A 96 0.48 -0.45 13.63
CA GLY A 96 -0.52 -1.51 13.80
C GLY A 96 -1.13 -1.98 12.48
N LEU A 97 -1.49 -1.04 11.60
CA LEU A 97 -2.01 -1.35 10.26
C LEU A 97 -0.98 -2.08 9.39
N CYS A 98 0.29 -1.66 9.42
CA CYS A 98 1.37 -2.29 8.67
C CYS A 98 1.60 -3.74 9.16
N GLY A 99 1.60 -3.94 10.48
CA GLY A 99 1.68 -5.28 11.08
C GLY A 99 0.51 -6.17 10.68
N PHE A 100 -0.72 -5.65 10.72
CA PHE A 100 -1.92 -6.38 10.31
C PHE A 100 -1.89 -6.76 8.82
N ALA A 101 -1.44 -5.84 7.95
CA ALA A 101 -1.26 -6.13 6.52
C ALA A 101 -0.22 -7.24 6.29
N GLY A 102 0.88 -7.24 7.04
CA GLY A 102 1.86 -8.32 7.00
C GLY A 102 1.31 -9.68 7.44
N LEU A 103 0.51 -9.70 8.52
CA LEU A 103 -0.15 -10.92 9.00
C LEU A 103 -1.14 -11.48 7.97
N LEU A 104 -1.94 -10.63 7.33
CA LEU A 104 -2.85 -11.07 6.26
C LEU A 104 -2.12 -11.64 5.06
N LEU A 105 -0.95 -11.08 4.72
CA LEU A 105 -0.17 -11.53 3.59
C LEU A 105 0.43 -12.92 3.83
N VAL A 106 1.00 -13.13 5.02
CA VAL A 106 1.63 -14.39 5.42
C VAL A 106 0.59 -15.47 5.71
N GLY A 107 -0.46 -15.17 6.47
CA GLY A 107 -1.50 -16.13 6.86
C GLY A 107 -2.57 -16.37 5.80
N GLY A 108 -2.53 -15.61 4.70
CA GLY A 108 -3.60 -15.58 3.70
C GLY A 108 -3.18 -15.98 2.29
N THR A 109 -2.12 -15.39 1.75
CA THR A 109 -1.76 -15.56 0.33
C THR A 109 -0.51 -16.39 0.18
N ASP A 110 0.59 -15.98 0.81
CA ASP A 110 1.91 -16.54 0.56
C ASP A 110 2.19 -17.79 1.41
N HIS A 111 1.53 -17.97 2.56
CA HIS A 111 1.67 -19.12 3.48
C HIS A 111 3.13 -19.48 3.83
N THR A 112 4.04 -18.52 3.62
CA THR A 112 5.47 -18.72 3.70
C THR A 112 6.11 -17.38 4.03
N ILE A 113 7.19 -17.40 4.81
CA ILE A 113 7.92 -16.19 5.16
C ILE A 113 9.21 -16.17 4.33
N THR A 114 9.28 -15.26 3.37
CA THR A 114 10.47 -15.04 2.52
C THR A 114 11.09 -13.67 2.83
N THR A 115 12.41 -13.54 2.69
CA THR A 115 13.10 -12.23 2.83
C THR A 115 12.56 -11.15 1.87
N THR A 116 11.93 -11.58 0.78
CA THR A 116 11.31 -10.74 -0.26
C THR A 116 9.77 -10.64 -0.13
N ILE A 117 9.16 -10.95 1.02
CA ILE A 117 7.70 -10.78 1.22
C ILE A 117 7.21 -9.40 0.79
N ALA A 118 7.97 -8.36 1.16
CA ALA A 118 7.63 -6.99 0.81
C ALA A 118 7.76 -6.74 -0.70
N GLY A 119 8.73 -7.35 -1.39
CA GLY A 119 8.84 -7.41 -2.87
C GLY A 119 8.50 -6.11 -3.62
N GLY A 120 8.90 -4.93 -3.10
CA GLY A 120 8.57 -3.65 -3.71
C GLY A 120 7.11 -3.17 -3.53
N ARG A 121 6.22 -3.97 -2.93
CA ARG A 121 4.80 -3.62 -2.66
C ARG A 121 4.65 -2.37 -1.81
N GLY A 122 5.59 -2.09 -0.91
CA GLY A 122 5.61 -0.85 -0.14
C GLY A 122 5.88 0.39 -1.01
N PHE A 123 6.79 0.27 -1.97
CA PHE A 123 7.10 1.36 -2.92
C PHE A 123 5.89 1.64 -3.81
N THR A 124 5.28 0.60 -4.38
CA THR A 124 4.08 0.76 -5.20
C THR A 124 2.91 1.30 -4.38
N ALA A 125 2.74 0.88 -3.12
CA ALA A 125 1.70 1.40 -2.23
C ALA A 125 1.86 2.90 -1.93
N VAL A 126 3.09 3.38 -1.67
CA VAL A 126 3.34 4.81 -1.47
C VAL A 126 3.01 5.62 -2.73
N MET A 127 3.40 5.13 -3.90
CA MET A 127 3.08 5.78 -5.18
C MET A 127 1.57 5.86 -5.42
N VAL A 128 0.85 4.75 -5.19
CA VAL A 128 -0.61 4.70 -5.30
C VAL A 128 -1.30 5.66 -4.33
N ALA A 129 -0.81 5.73 -3.08
CA ALA A 129 -1.38 6.62 -2.07
C ALA A 129 -1.24 8.10 -2.45
N TRP A 130 -0.10 8.47 -3.04
CA TRP A 130 0.15 9.80 -3.56
C TRP A 130 -0.75 10.14 -4.74
N LEU A 131 -0.84 9.25 -5.73
CA LEU A 131 -1.68 9.44 -6.91
C LEU A 131 -3.17 9.55 -6.56
N ALA A 132 -3.59 8.86 -5.50
CA ALA A 132 -4.95 8.96 -4.98
C ALA A 132 -5.21 10.22 -4.12
N LYS A 133 -4.23 11.12 -3.95
CA LYS A 133 -4.30 12.32 -3.08
C LYS A 133 -4.83 11.99 -1.68
N PHE A 134 -4.38 10.87 -1.12
CA PHE A 134 -4.83 10.35 0.19
C PHE A 134 -6.33 10.05 0.30
N ASN A 135 -7.07 9.94 -0.81
CA ASN A 135 -8.47 9.52 -0.80
C ASN A 135 -8.59 7.98 -0.86
N PRO A 136 -9.11 7.31 0.19
CA PRO A 136 -9.15 5.85 0.26
C PRO A 136 -9.96 5.22 -0.88
N LEU A 137 -11.00 5.91 -1.38
CA LEU A 137 -11.87 5.40 -2.43
C LEU A 137 -11.13 5.38 -3.78
N VAL A 138 -10.35 6.42 -4.04
CA VAL A 138 -9.49 6.51 -5.24
C VAL A 138 -8.34 5.52 -5.13
N MET A 139 -7.76 5.30 -3.94
CA MET A 139 -6.71 4.30 -3.72
C MET A 139 -7.13 2.88 -4.10
N VAL A 140 -8.38 2.48 -3.80
CA VAL A 140 -8.88 1.15 -4.18
C VAL A 140 -8.94 1.01 -5.70
N LEU A 141 -9.46 2.02 -6.39
CA LEU A 141 -9.56 2.01 -7.86
C LEU A 141 -8.19 1.98 -8.53
N THR A 142 -7.26 2.82 -8.07
CA THR A 142 -5.91 2.95 -8.66
C THR A 142 -5.05 1.73 -8.37
N SER A 143 -5.12 1.16 -7.15
CA SER A 143 -4.45 -0.09 -6.82
C SER A 143 -4.98 -1.27 -7.64
N LEU A 144 -6.29 -1.35 -7.88
CA LEU A 144 -6.89 -2.40 -8.70
C LEU A 144 -6.42 -2.32 -10.15
N LEU A 145 -6.42 -1.13 -10.73
CA LEU A 145 -5.93 -0.91 -12.10
C LEU A 145 -4.45 -1.27 -12.23
N LEU A 146 -3.64 -0.85 -11.26
CA LEU A 146 -2.20 -1.14 -11.25
C LEU A 146 -1.92 -2.64 -11.10
N VAL A 147 -2.62 -3.33 -10.19
CA VAL A 147 -2.49 -4.78 -10.00
C VAL A 147 -2.96 -5.52 -11.26
N PHE A 148 -4.07 -5.11 -11.87
CA PHE A 148 -4.56 -5.71 -13.12
C PHE A 148 -3.52 -5.60 -14.24
N LEU A 149 -2.95 -4.41 -14.43
CA LEU A 149 -1.98 -4.15 -15.49
C LEU A 149 -0.63 -4.83 -15.21
N SER A 150 -0.16 -4.84 -13.95
CA SER A 150 1.04 -5.57 -13.54
C SER A 150 0.90 -7.09 -13.68
N ARG A 151 -0.29 -7.64 -13.38
CA ARG A 151 -0.58 -9.07 -13.63
C ARG A 151 -0.61 -9.37 -15.12
N GLY A 152 -1.26 -8.53 -15.93
CA GLY A 152 -1.22 -8.67 -17.39
C GLY A 152 0.20 -8.65 -17.96
N ALA A 153 1.05 -7.74 -17.48
CA ALA A 153 2.47 -7.68 -17.81
C ALA A 153 3.20 -8.98 -17.48
N SER A 154 2.98 -9.51 -16.27
CA SER A 154 3.59 -10.77 -15.82
C SER A 154 3.16 -11.95 -16.69
N GLU A 155 1.87 -12.09 -17.00
CA GLU A 155 1.36 -13.18 -17.83
C GLU A 155 1.96 -13.15 -19.24
N ILE A 156 2.09 -11.96 -19.85
CA ILE A 156 2.76 -11.81 -21.15
C ILE A 156 4.20 -12.32 -21.06
N THR A 157 4.96 -11.90 -20.04
CA THR A 157 6.36 -12.36 -19.90
C THR A 157 6.47 -13.87 -19.70
N THR A 158 5.50 -14.48 -19.01
CA THR A 158 5.45 -15.94 -18.80
C THR A 158 5.13 -16.69 -20.09
N ILE A 159 4.14 -16.23 -20.87
CA ILE A 159 3.75 -16.87 -22.14
C ILE A 159 4.88 -16.81 -23.17
N TYR A 160 5.57 -15.68 -23.27
CA TYR A 160 6.67 -15.49 -24.21
C TYR A 160 8.03 -16.02 -23.70
N GLY A 161 8.07 -16.64 -22.51
CA GLY A 161 9.28 -17.23 -21.95
C GLY A 161 10.40 -16.23 -21.65
N LEU A 162 10.05 -14.95 -21.45
CA LEU A 162 11.00 -13.87 -21.19
C LEU A 162 11.49 -13.91 -19.75
N ASN A 163 12.73 -13.48 -19.53
CA ASN A 163 13.32 -13.39 -18.19
C ASN A 163 12.47 -12.46 -17.30
N HIS A 164 12.28 -12.81 -16.03
CA HIS A 164 11.50 -12.04 -15.03
C HIS A 164 11.88 -10.55 -14.96
N SER A 165 13.12 -10.20 -15.29
CA SER A 165 13.57 -8.80 -15.40
C SER A 165 12.73 -7.96 -16.38
N PHE A 166 12.17 -8.56 -17.43
CA PHE A 166 11.27 -7.85 -18.35
C PHE A 166 9.96 -7.43 -17.69
N GLY A 167 9.42 -8.26 -16.79
CA GLY A 167 8.18 -7.95 -16.06
C GLY A 167 8.35 -6.75 -15.13
N ASP A 168 9.49 -6.67 -14.45
CA ASP A 168 9.83 -5.53 -13.59
C ASP A 168 10.01 -4.24 -14.39
N ILE A 169 10.69 -4.30 -15.55
CA ILE A 169 10.84 -3.16 -16.46
C ILE A 169 9.47 -2.67 -16.95
N LEU A 170 8.60 -3.60 -17.39
CA LEU A 170 7.29 -3.24 -17.92
C LEU A 170 6.42 -2.61 -16.83
N THR A 171 6.43 -3.16 -15.62
CA THR A 171 5.74 -2.58 -14.46
C THR A 171 6.28 -1.19 -14.11
N GLY A 172 7.60 -0.97 -14.23
CA GLY A 172 8.21 0.35 -14.07
C GLY A 172 7.76 1.37 -15.13
N ILE A 173 7.68 0.96 -16.40
CA ILE A 173 7.17 1.81 -17.49
C ILE A 173 5.70 2.16 -17.25
N ILE A 174 4.89 1.19 -16.83
CA ILE A 174 3.48 1.41 -16.46
C ILE A 174 3.37 2.47 -15.37
N LEU A 175 4.15 2.33 -14.29
CA LEU A 175 4.19 3.30 -13.20
C LEU A 175 4.58 4.71 -13.70
N PHE A 176 5.59 4.80 -14.56
CA PHE A 176 6.03 6.07 -15.14
C PHE A 176 4.93 6.75 -15.96
N PHE A 177 4.23 6.00 -16.82
CA PHE A 177 3.11 6.52 -17.61
C PHE A 177 1.93 6.94 -16.74
N ILE A 178 1.60 6.18 -15.70
CA ILE A 178 0.53 6.50 -14.76
C ILE A 178 0.81 7.84 -14.05
N ILE A 179 2.02 8.00 -13.51
CA ILE A 179 2.44 9.24 -12.83
C ILE A 179 2.49 10.42 -13.83
N GLY A 180 3.04 10.19 -15.03
CA GLY A 180 3.10 11.22 -16.08
C GLY A 180 1.71 11.67 -16.55
N SER A 181 0.76 10.75 -16.69
CA SER A 181 -0.63 11.06 -17.03
C SER A 181 -1.33 11.85 -15.93
N GLU A 182 -1.13 11.47 -14.66
CA GLU A 182 -1.69 12.21 -13.53
C GLU A 182 -1.13 13.64 -13.44
N PHE A 183 0.17 13.81 -13.68
CA PHE A 183 0.81 15.13 -13.77
C PHE A 183 0.16 16.00 -14.84
N PHE A 184 -0.10 15.44 -16.04
CA PHE A 184 -0.71 16.16 -17.15
C PHE A 184 -2.18 16.56 -16.86
N ILE A 185 -2.91 15.74 -16.10
CA ILE A 185 -4.31 16.00 -15.75
C ILE A 185 -4.44 16.98 -14.57
N SER A 186 -3.58 16.88 -13.55
CA SER A 186 -3.61 17.78 -12.39
C SER A 186 -3.05 19.18 -12.70
N TYR A 187 -2.13 19.32 -13.66
CA TYR A 187 -1.54 20.61 -14.02
C TYR A 187 -2.44 21.37 -15.00
N ARG A 188 -3.54 21.94 -14.49
CA ARG A 188 -4.31 22.93 -15.26
C ARG A 188 -3.44 24.17 -15.43
N LEU A 189 -2.90 24.38 -16.63
CA LEU A 189 -2.19 25.61 -17.02
C LEU A 189 -3.08 26.82 -16.76
N SER A 190 -2.97 27.39 -15.56
CA SER A 190 -3.54 28.67 -15.20
C SER A 190 -2.69 29.75 -15.85
N PHE A 191 -3.00 30.12 -17.09
CA PHE A 191 -2.57 31.41 -17.63
C PHE A 191 -3.14 32.51 -16.72
N LEU A 192 -2.29 33.07 -15.85
CA LEU A 192 -2.63 34.30 -15.15
C LEU A 192 -2.89 35.37 -16.22
N LYS A 193 -4.15 35.69 -16.44
CA LYS A 193 -4.55 36.84 -17.24
C LYS A 193 -4.07 38.07 -16.47
N GLN A 194 -3.01 38.72 -16.95
CA GLN A 194 -2.58 40.00 -16.41
C GLN A 194 -3.71 41.01 -16.60
N THR A 195 -4.45 41.30 -15.53
CA THR A 195 -5.34 42.46 -15.51
C THR A 195 -4.47 43.70 -15.42
N LYS A 196 -4.24 44.31 -16.59
CA LYS A 196 -3.69 45.65 -16.73
C LYS A 196 -4.57 46.61 -15.91
N LYS A 197 -4.00 47.19 -14.86
CA LYS A 197 -4.62 48.31 -14.13
C LYS A 197 -4.65 49.51 -15.08
N GLU A 198 -5.85 49.94 -15.45
CA GLU A 198 -6.12 51.25 -16.03
C GLU A 198 -6.72 52.13 -14.93
N GLY A 199 -6.24 53.39 -14.84
CA GLY A 199 -6.75 54.42 -13.94
C GLY A 199 -5.70 54.97 -12.98
#